data_AF-A0A2V9ISJ7-F1
#
_entry.id   AF-A0A2V9ISJ7-F1
#
_cell.length_a   1.000
_cell.length_b   1.000
_cell.length_c   1.000
_cell.angle_alpha   90.00
_cell.angle_beta   90.00
_cell.angle_gamma   90.00
#
_symmetry.space_group_name_H-M   'P 1'
#
loop_
_entity.id
_entity.type
_entity.pdbx_description
1 polymer ?
#
loop_
_entity_poly.entity_id
_entity_poly.type
_entity_poly.pdbx_seq_one_letter_code
_entity_poly.pdbx_strand_id
1 'polypeptide(L)'
;VVFVNVPLFILQVFLLLKAGFPLTSHVSGLLWLQLLWILILILPVATLATVTKSIGQFMLAILSVLLYFAILFPALEKLVPPAASVPVENPIPGWLELLAVVGAGLTVVLWQYARRRTAQSRVLLLGAAVAAPVIMLVTPYRILIERTYRPATTPQQLPVQLVFDPAKLSSREGSRPEKNKVHVRIPLLVSGIEDGDIVDIGGSTVSIQPPAGRPWSSGWHRSGVLLPHRQHDQEDVTIDEGFFERVKSVPVKIRVSFALAPAHTREMVRVVAQATQFAMPGEGRCSYSPRFQGEIVCAFPLKTPAFLMSAKSDELTCAKQQKEPLLPPGTTLYGGNLWSRGSGPADFGLNPVQTTSLGFWDWGETSDRNHRPRVCPGTPLTFFTNWEDLQRIRSDLEIDGIHLADYKLNDVLGGANGFGIMLP
;
A
#
# COMPACT_ATOMS: atom_id res chain seq x y z
N VAL A 1 -1.09 21.62 26.17
CA VAL A 1 -0.06 21.59 25.11
C VAL A 1 1.34 21.44 25.71
N VAL A 2 1.85 22.40 26.49
CA VAL A 2 3.22 22.38 27.04
C VAL A 2 3.52 21.11 27.86
N PHE A 3 2.66 20.76 28.81
CA PHE A 3 2.86 19.58 29.70
C PHE A 3 2.90 18.22 28.99
N VAL A 4 2.41 18.12 27.75
CA VAL A 4 2.42 16.86 26.97
C VAL A 4 3.52 16.90 25.91
N ASN A 5 3.58 17.99 25.13
CA ASN A 5 4.51 18.09 24.00
C ASN A 5 5.95 18.28 24.46
N VAL A 6 6.22 18.97 25.57
CA VAL A 6 7.60 19.14 26.04
C VAL A 6 8.21 17.80 26.51
N PRO A 7 7.57 17.02 27.41
CA PRO A 7 8.08 15.69 27.75
C PRO A 7 8.15 14.75 26.54
N LEU A 8 7.16 14.81 25.63
CA LEU A 8 7.16 14.02 24.40
C LEU A 8 8.32 14.39 23.48
N PHE A 9 8.58 15.68 23.29
CA PHE A 9 9.70 16.17 22.50
C PHE A 9 11.04 15.73 23.10
N ILE A 10 11.19 15.85 24.42
CA ILE A 10 12.39 15.36 25.13
C ILE A 10 12.56 13.85 24.93
N LEU A 11 11.47 13.07 25.05
CA LEU A 11 11.49 11.62 24.81
C LEU A 11 11.88 11.32 23.35
N GLN A 12 11.33 12.03 22.37
CA GLN A 12 11.66 11.85 20.96
C GLN A 12 13.14 12.18 20.68
N VAL A 13 13.65 13.30 21.20
CA VAL A 13 15.07 13.64 21.11
C VAL A 13 15.93 12.53 21.72
N PHE A 14 15.56 12.04 22.90
CA PHE A 14 16.27 10.95 23.57
C PHE A 14 16.27 9.66 22.74
N LEU A 15 15.13 9.25 22.19
CA LEU A 15 15.02 8.03 21.37
C LEU A 15 15.84 8.14 20.08
N LEU A 16 15.82 9.30 19.42
CA LEU A 16 16.59 9.56 18.20
C LEU A 16 18.10 9.48 18.46
N LEU A 17 18.57 10.13 19.53
CA LEU A 17 19.97 10.07 19.97
C LEU A 17 20.39 8.66 20.38
N LYS A 18 19.52 7.94 21.11
CA LYS A 18 19.76 6.55 21.52
C LYS A 18 19.88 5.60 20.32
N ALA A 19 19.17 5.89 19.23
CA ALA A 19 19.28 5.14 17.98
C ALA A 19 20.51 5.53 17.14
N GLY A 20 21.31 6.51 17.58
CA GLY A 20 22.54 6.92 16.91
C GLY A 20 22.33 7.88 15.73
N PHE A 21 21.20 8.60 15.69
CA PHE A 21 20.92 9.62 14.68
C PHE A 21 21.24 11.04 15.22
N PRO A 22 21.94 11.88 14.44
CA PRO A 22 22.35 13.21 14.90
C PRO A 22 21.15 14.18 14.95
N LEU A 23 21.06 14.96 16.03
CA LEU A 23 19.93 15.88 16.20
C LEU A 23 19.92 17.02 15.18
N THR A 24 21.09 17.52 14.78
CA THR A 24 21.25 18.72 13.92
C THR A 24 20.54 18.59 12.58
N SER A 25 20.46 17.38 12.03
CA SER A 25 19.86 17.11 10.72
C SER A 25 18.35 16.83 10.80
N HIS A 26 17.79 16.68 12.01
CA HIS A 26 16.43 16.17 12.20
C HIS A 26 15.51 17.08 13.05
N VAL A 27 15.98 18.28 13.44
CA VAL A 27 15.17 19.23 14.22
C VAL A 27 13.87 19.60 13.50
N SER A 28 13.92 19.86 12.19
CA SER A 28 12.74 20.20 11.39
C SER A 28 11.69 19.09 11.40
N GLY A 29 12.12 17.83 11.27
CA GLY A 29 11.24 16.67 11.33
C GLY A 29 10.68 16.40 12.72
N LEU A 30 11.44 16.66 13.79
CA LEU A 30 10.91 16.59 15.16
C LEU A 30 9.87 17.68 15.43
N LEU A 31 10.08 18.90 14.94
CA LEU A 31 9.08 19.97 15.03
C LEU A 31 7.84 19.63 14.20
N TRP A 32 8.02 19.00 13.04
CA TRP A 32 6.91 18.47 12.24
C TRP A 32 6.12 17.40 13.00
N LEU A 33 6.80 16.47 13.69
CA LEU A 33 6.14 15.49 14.56
C LEU A 33 5.31 16.17 15.65
N GLN A 34 5.86 17.19 16.31
CA GLN A 34 5.11 17.95 17.33
C GLN A 34 3.89 18.64 16.73
N LEU A 35 4.02 19.21 15.53
CA LEU A 35 2.90 19.78 14.80
C LEU A 35 1.84 18.70 14.52
N LEU A 36 2.23 17.53 14.03
CA LEU A 36 1.30 16.42 13.79
C LEU A 36 0.59 15.98 15.08
N TRP A 37 1.29 15.87 16.21
CA TRP A 37 0.66 15.57 17.52
C TRP A 37 -0.36 16.61 17.94
N ILE A 38 -0.06 17.90 17.71
CA ILE A 38 -0.99 18.98 18.01
C ILE A 38 -2.22 18.88 17.10
N LEU A 39 -2.03 18.70 15.80
CA LEU A 39 -3.10 18.72 14.81
C LEU A 39 -3.98 17.47 14.84
N ILE A 40 -3.39 16.29 14.99
CA ILE A 40 -4.08 14.99 14.87
C ILE A 40 -4.66 14.54 16.21
N LEU A 41 -4.02 14.86 17.35
CA LEU A 41 -4.45 14.37 18.65
C LEU A 41 -5.00 15.48 19.54
N ILE A 42 -4.20 16.51 19.82
CA ILE A 42 -4.54 17.50 20.85
C ILE A 42 -5.70 18.39 20.41
N LEU A 43 -5.69 18.84 19.15
CA LEU A 43 -6.75 19.69 18.62
C LEU A 43 -8.10 18.96 18.65
N PRO A 44 -8.27 17.73 18.11
CA PRO A 44 -9.51 16.97 18.22
C PRO A 44 -9.99 16.78 19.66
N VAL A 45 -9.10 16.40 20.57
CA VAL A 45 -9.42 16.22 22.00
C VAL A 45 -9.89 17.54 22.64
N ALA A 46 -9.20 18.64 22.35
CA ALA A 46 -9.59 19.96 22.83
C ALA A 46 -10.95 20.39 22.28
N THR A 47 -11.22 20.17 20.98
CA THR A 47 -12.55 20.42 20.41
C THR A 47 -13.64 19.64 21.13
N LEU A 48 -13.45 18.34 21.33
CA LEU A 48 -14.43 17.51 22.05
C LEU A 48 -14.66 18.01 23.48
N ALA A 49 -13.58 18.31 24.20
CA ALA A 49 -13.66 18.84 25.55
C ALA A 49 -14.47 20.15 25.62
N THR A 50 -14.32 21.05 24.65
CA THR A 50 -15.06 22.32 24.62
C THR A 50 -16.56 22.18 24.35
N VAL A 51 -17.02 21.06 23.77
CA VAL A 51 -18.44 20.82 23.46
C VAL A 51 -19.15 19.90 24.46
N THR A 52 -18.40 19.25 25.34
CA THR A 52 -18.90 18.38 26.42
C THR A 52 -19.04 19.15 27.74
N LYS A 53 -20.13 18.91 28.49
CA LYS A 53 -20.38 19.63 29.76
C LYS A 53 -19.75 18.97 30.98
N SER A 54 -19.44 17.67 30.90
CA SER A 54 -18.90 16.88 32.02
C SER A 54 -17.90 15.84 31.54
N ILE A 55 -17.09 15.32 32.47
CA ILE A 55 -16.12 14.23 32.21
C ILE A 55 -16.85 12.99 31.67
N GLY A 56 -18.01 12.64 32.22
CA GLY A 56 -18.80 11.51 31.73
C GLY A 56 -19.25 11.69 30.26
N GLN A 57 -19.68 12.89 29.88
CA GLN A 57 -20.03 13.20 28.49
C GLN A 57 -18.81 13.15 27.57
N PHE A 58 -17.65 13.61 28.05
CA PHE A 58 -16.40 13.56 27.31
C PHE A 58 -15.94 12.12 27.07
N MET A 59 -15.99 11.26 28.09
CA MET A 59 -15.65 9.84 27.97
C MET A 59 -16.60 9.12 26.99
N LEU A 60 -17.90 9.44 27.03
CA LEU A 60 -18.87 8.88 26.09
C LEU A 60 -18.63 9.38 24.66
N ALA A 61 -18.21 10.63 24.47
CA ALA A 61 -17.84 11.16 23.17
C ALA A 61 -16.59 10.46 22.60
N ILE A 62 -15.55 10.26 23.41
CA ILE A 62 -14.37 9.47 23.01
C ILE A 62 -14.79 8.06 22.62
N LEU A 63 -15.59 7.38 23.46
CA LEU A 63 -16.08 6.04 23.16
C LEU A 63 -16.86 6.00 21.85
N SER A 64 -17.68 7.02 21.56
CA SER A 64 -18.43 7.13 20.31
C SER A 64 -17.51 7.28 19.10
N VAL A 65 -16.43 8.06 19.21
CA VAL A 65 -15.40 8.18 18.17
C VAL A 65 -14.68 6.85 17.96
N LEU A 66 -14.32 6.16 19.04
CA LEU A 66 -13.69 4.84 18.94
C LEU A 66 -14.61 3.81 18.29
N LEU A 67 -15.89 3.77 18.66
CA LEU A 67 -16.89 2.88 18.03
C LEU A 67 -17.14 3.23 16.57
N TYR A 68 -17.13 4.53 16.21
CA TYR A 68 -17.19 4.97 14.83
C TYR A 68 -16.05 4.36 14.02
N PHE A 69 -14.80 4.50 14.46
CA PHE A 69 -13.64 3.97 13.74
C PHE A 69 -13.54 2.44 13.80
N ALA A 70 -13.97 1.80 14.90
CA ALA A 70 -13.86 0.35 15.06
C ALA A 70 -14.96 -0.44 14.33
N ILE A 71 -16.16 0.14 14.17
CA ILE A 71 -17.34 -0.58 13.67
C ILE A 71 -17.92 0.10 12.42
N LEU A 72 -18.28 1.38 12.52
CA LEU A 72 -19.04 2.04 11.46
C LEU A 72 -18.16 2.32 10.24
N PHE A 73 -16.95 2.83 10.45
CA PHE A 73 -16.03 3.17 9.37
C PHE A 73 -15.69 1.94 8.48
N PRO A 74 -15.28 0.78 9.04
CA PRO A 74 -15.08 -0.44 8.23
C PRO A 74 -16.36 -0.93 7.52
N ALA A 75 -17.54 -0.70 8.11
CA ALA A 75 -18.81 -1.04 7.46
C ALA A 75 -19.12 -0.10 6.29
N LEU A 76 -18.81 1.19 6.42
CA LEU A 76 -18.95 2.19 5.36
C LEU A 76 -17.94 1.97 4.24
N GLU A 77 -16.70 1.57 4.54
CA GLU A 77 -15.69 1.25 3.53
C GLU A 77 -16.16 0.14 2.57
N LYS A 78 -16.97 -0.81 3.02
CA LYS A 78 -17.56 -1.84 2.15
C LYS A 78 -18.54 -1.30 1.12
N LEU A 79 -19.08 -0.11 1.34
CA LEU A 79 -19.97 0.58 0.39
C LEU A 79 -19.18 1.44 -0.61
N VAL A 80 -17.92 1.74 -0.31
CA VAL A 80 -17.07 2.52 -1.20
C VAL A 80 -16.75 1.69 -2.45
N PRO A 81 -16.89 2.26 -3.66
CA PRO A 81 -16.58 1.54 -4.89
C PRO A 81 -15.13 1.04 -4.88
N PRO A 82 -14.83 -0.18 -5.38
CA PRO A 82 -13.45 -0.68 -5.48
C PRO A 82 -12.50 0.28 -6.21
N ALA A 83 -13.04 1.09 -7.12
CA ALA A 83 -12.32 2.12 -7.86
C ALA A 83 -11.65 3.18 -6.97
N ALA A 84 -12.10 3.37 -5.73
CA ALA A 84 -11.48 4.28 -4.77
C ALA A 84 -10.08 3.85 -4.33
N SER A 85 -9.76 2.55 -4.47
CA SER A 85 -8.44 2.00 -4.15
C SER A 85 -7.38 2.27 -5.22
N VAL A 86 -7.79 2.73 -6.40
CA VAL A 86 -6.88 3.06 -7.51
C VAL A 86 -6.26 4.44 -7.27
N PRO A 87 -4.91 4.55 -7.25
CA PRO A 87 -4.24 5.83 -7.05
C PRO A 87 -4.56 6.81 -8.18
N VAL A 88 -5.41 7.79 -7.90
CA VAL A 88 -5.66 8.92 -8.80
C VAL A 88 -4.92 10.15 -8.32
N GLU A 89 -4.63 11.07 -9.23
CA GLU A 89 -4.29 12.43 -8.82
C GLU A 89 -5.50 13.00 -8.09
N ASN A 90 -5.41 13.10 -6.77
CA ASN A 90 -6.51 13.57 -5.95
C ASN A 90 -6.76 15.05 -6.32
N PRO A 91 -7.94 15.42 -6.88
CA PRO A 91 -8.22 16.80 -7.26
C PRO A 91 -8.19 17.74 -6.05
N ILE A 92 -8.35 17.17 -4.85
CA ILE A 92 -8.14 17.83 -3.57
C ILE A 92 -6.81 17.29 -3.02
N PRO A 93 -5.73 18.09 -3.05
CA PRO A 93 -4.51 17.74 -2.37
C PRO A 93 -4.77 17.33 -0.91
N GLY A 94 -4.17 16.24 -0.42
CA GLY A 94 -4.42 15.74 0.94
C GLY A 94 -4.13 16.76 2.06
N TRP A 95 -3.30 17.78 1.80
CA TRP A 95 -3.09 18.89 2.73
C TRP A 95 -4.34 19.77 2.90
N LEU A 96 -5.21 19.90 1.89
CA LEU A 96 -6.48 20.62 2.00
C LEU A 96 -7.48 19.87 2.88
N GLU A 97 -7.51 18.53 2.80
CA GLU A 97 -8.33 17.71 3.70
C GLU A 97 -7.87 17.89 5.15
N LEU A 98 -6.55 17.84 5.39
CA LEU A 98 -5.97 18.12 6.69
C LEU A 98 -6.31 19.54 7.18
N LEU A 99 -6.18 20.56 6.32
CA LEU A 99 -6.55 21.93 6.66
C LEU A 99 -8.03 22.11 6.92
N ALA A 100 -8.92 21.38 6.23
CA ALA A 100 -10.35 21.44 6.46
C ALA A 100 -10.69 20.88 7.86
N VAL A 101 -10.10 19.75 8.24
CA VAL A 101 -10.29 19.14 9.57
C VAL A 101 -9.72 20.04 10.67
N VAL A 102 -8.49 20.51 10.48
CA VAL A 102 -7.82 21.42 11.44
C VAL A 102 -8.57 22.74 11.55
N GLY A 103 -8.98 23.32 10.42
CA GLY A 103 -9.74 24.57 10.34
C GLY A 103 -11.10 24.44 11.02
N ALA A 104 -11.82 23.34 10.81
CA ALA A 104 -13.07 23.06 11.52
C ALA A 104 -12.83 22.96 13.04
N GLY A 105 -11.78 22.25 13.46
CA GLY A 105 -11.40 22.12 14.86
C GLY A 105 -11.12 23.46 15.53
N LEU A 106 -10.25 24.27 14.92
CA LEU A 106 -9.92 25.62 15.40
C LEU A 106 -11.16 26.52 15.45
N THR A 107 -12.00 26.46 14.41
CA THR A 107 -13.23 27.25 14.33
C THR A 107 -14.18 26.89 15.48
N VAL A 108 -14.35 25.60 15.79
CA VAL A 108 -15.18 25.16 16.92
C VAL A 108 -14.63 25.70 18.24
N VAL A 109 -13.32 25.58 18.48
CA VAL A 109 -12.71 26.07 19.73
C VAL A 109 -12.89 27.59 19.87
N LEU A 110 -12.57 28.35 18.81
CA LEU A 110 -12.69 29.81 18.81
C LEU A 110 -14.14 30.26 18.95
N TRP A 111 -15.09 29.60 18.27
CA TRP A 111 -16.50 29.91 18.34
C TRP A 111 -17.07 29.61 19.73
N GLN A 112 -16.67 28.49 20.35
CA GLN A 112 -17.06 28.15 21.71
C GLN A 112 -16.56 29.18 22.72
N TYR A 113 -15.32 29.65 22.56
CA TYR A 113 -14.75 30.67 23.41
C TYR A 113 -15.41 32.05 23.23
N ALA A 114 -15.67 32.45 21.98
CA ALA A 114 -16.19 33.78 21.67
C ALA A 114 -17.71 33.93 21.87
N ARG A 115 -18.51 32.89 21.58
CA ARG A 115 -19.98 32.99 21.53
C ARG A 115 -20.74 31.97 22.38
N ARG A 116 -20.07 31.03 23.06
CA ARG A 116 -20.67 29.98 23.92
C ARG A 116 -21.82 29.16 23.28
N ARG A 117 -21.93 29.12 21.94
CA ARG A 117 -23.03 28.44 21.22
C ARG A 117 -22.74 26.96 20.96
N THR A 118 -22.82 26.17 22.04
CA THR A 118 -22.56 24.72 22.04
C THR A 118 -23.36 23.92 21.00
N ALA A 119 -24.62 24.28 20.73
CA ALA A 119 -25.45 23.55 19.78
C ALA A 119 -24.93 23.65 18.33
N GLN A 120 -24.53 24.86 17.89
CA GLN A 120 -24.02 25.08 16.53
C GLN A 120 -22.69 24.37 16.32
N SER A 121 -21.82 24.40 17.33
CA SER A 121 -20.53 23.68 17.34
C SER A 121 -20.71 22.16 17.21
N ARG A 122 -21.72 21.58 17.86
CA ARG A 122 -22.04 20.14 17.74
C ARG A 122 -22.53 19.77 16.36
N VAL A 123 -23.39 20.60 15.75
CA VAL A 123 -23.85 20.38 14.37
C VAL A 123 -22.67 20.43 13.39
N LEU A 124 -21.75 21.37 13.57
CA LEU A 124 -20.57 21.48 12.72
C LEU A 124 -19.64 20.27 12.83
N LEU A 125 -19.42 19.75 14.04
CA LEU A 125 -18.63 18.53 14.25
C LEU A 125 -19.28 17.29 13.62
N LEU A 126 -20.60 17.13 13.79
CA LEU A 126 -21.34 16.03 13.15
C LEU A 126 -21.30 16.17 11.62
N GLY A 127 -21.47 17.38 11.10
CA GLY A 127 -21.35 17.67 9.67
C GLY A 127 -19.97 17.31 9.12
N ALA A 128 -18.89 17.69 9.82
CA ALA A 128 -17.53 17.35 9.42
C ALA A 128 -17.26 15.84 9.44
N ALA A 129 -17.76 15.13 10.47
CA ALA A 129 -17.62 13.69 10.57
C ALA A 129 -18.35 12.92 9.46
N VAL A 130 -19.52 13.41 9.04
CA VAL A 130 -20.32 12.81 7.94
C VAL A 130 -19.80 13.23 6.56
N ALA A 131 -19.18 14.40 6.43
CA ALA A 131 -18.71 14.90 5.15
C ALA A 131 -17.67 13.99 4.50
N ALA A 132 -16.68 13.50 5.24
CA ALA A 132 -15.62 12.64 4.70
C ALA A 132 -16.15 11.35 4.03
N PRO A 133 -16.97 10.50 4.70
CA PRO A 133 -17.52 9.30 4.05
C PRO A 133 -18.47 9.65 2.90
N VAL A 134 -19.24 10.75 3.00
CA VAL A 134 -20.10 11.19 1.89
C VAL A 134 -19.26 11.58 0.68
N ILE A 135 -18.18 12.36 0.85
CA ILE A 135 -17.25 12.73 -0.23
C ILE A 135 -16.67 11.47 -0.86
N MET A 136 -16.20 10.50 -0.08
CA MET A 136 -15.71 9.22 -0.61
C MET A 136 -16.77 8.49 -1.43
N LEU A 137 -18.04 8.47 -1.00
CA LEU A 137 -19.11 7.78 -1.72
C LEU A 137 -19.54 8.48 -3.02
N VAL A 138 -19.55 9.82 -3.04
CA VAL A 138 -20.02 10.60 -4.21
C VAL A 138 -18.90 10.97 -5.18
N THR A 139 -17.64 10.72 -4.83
CA THR A 139 -16.49 11.04 -5.70
C THR A 139 -16.56 10.23 -7.01
N PRO A 140 -16.48 10.89 -8.18
CA PRO A 140 -16.56 10.22 -9.47
C PRO A 140 -15.21 9.58 -9.85
N TYR A 141 -14.81 8.52 -9.14
CA TYR A 141 -13.50 7.87 -9.30
C TYR A 141 -13.19 7.48 -10.75
N ARG A 142 -14.17 6.99 -11.51
CA ARG A 142 -13.96 6.61 -12.92
C ARG A 142 -13.42 7.77 -13.77
N ILE A 143 -13.99 8.96 -13.61
CA ILE A 143 -13.58 10.16 -14.34
C ILE A 143 -12.17 10.58 -13.90
N LEU A 144 -11.86 10.47 -12.61
CA LEU A 144 -10.53 10.80 -12.08
C LEU A 144 -9.47 9.83 -12.60
N ILE A 145 -9.77 8.54 -12.67
CA ILE A 145 -8.88 7.52 -13.24
C ILE A 145 -8.62 7.81 -14.71
N GLU A 146 -9.66 8.03 -15.52
CA GLU A 146 -9.52 8.34 -16.95
C GLU A 146 -8.73 9.63 -17.22
N ARG A 147 -8.84 10.62 -16.33
CA ARG A 147 -8.06 11.86 -16.42
C ARG A 147 -6.59 11.66 -16.05
N THR A 148 -6.34 10.88 -15.01
CA THR A 148 -4.99 10.60 -14.47
C THR A 148 -4.22 9.69 -15.43
N TYR A 149 -4.86 8.65 -15.94
CA TYR A 149 -4.27 7.63 -16.81
C TYR A 149 -4.76 7.81 -18.23
N ARG A 150 -3.98 8.55 -19.03
CA ARG A 150 -4.32 8.82 -20.43
C ARG A 150 -4.05 7.59 -21.30
N PRO A 151 -4.91 7.26 -22.27
CA PRO A 151 -4.65 6.18 -23.20
C PRO A 151 -3.33 6.36 -23.93
N ALA A 152 -2.52 5.31 -24.00
CA ALA A 152 -1.37 5.29 -24.90
C ALA A 152 -1.87 5.45 -26.34
N THR A 153 -1.31 6.42 -27.07
CA THR A 153 -1.69 6.70 -28.47
C THR A 153 -0.82 5.90 -29.44
N THR A 154 0.35 5.44 -28.99
CA THR A 154 1.30 4.69 -29.81
C THR A 154 1.99 3.60 -28.95
N PRO A 155 2.28 2.41 -29.50
CA PRO A 155 2.98 1.35 -28.77
C PRO A 155 4.33 1.77 -28.17
N GLN A 156 5.08 2.68 -28.81
CA GLN A 156 6.33 3.23 -28.24
C GLN A 156 6.14 4.04 -26.95
N GLN A 157 4.91 4.44 -26.60
CA GLN A 157 4.62 5.17 -25.36
C GLN A 157 4.39 4.23 -24.16
N LEU A 158 4.26 2.92 -24.38
CA LEU A 158 4.04 1.96 -23.31
C LEU A 158 5.38 1.62 -22.62
N PRO A 159 5.51 1.82 -21.30
CA PRO A 159 6.71 1.47 -20.53
C PRO A 159 6.84 -0.04 -20.33
N VAL A 160 5.78 -0.80 -20.63
CA VAL A 160 5.72 -2.24 -20.50
C VAL A 160 4.73 -2.80 -21.52
N GLN A 161 5.08 -3.95 -22.11
CA GLN A 161 4.18 -4.72 -22.96
C GLN A 161 3.61 -5.89 -22.17
N LEU A 162 2.29 -5.93 -22.08
CA LEU A 162 1.51 -6.99 -21.45
C LEU A 162 0.78 -7.76 -22.54
N VAL A 163 1.05 -9.06 -22.61
CA VAL A 163 0.45 -9.96 -23.60
C VAL A 163 -0.20 -11.13 -22.86
N PHE A 164 -1.29 -11.66 -23.38
CA PHE A 164 -1.90 -12.85 -22.80
C PHE A 164 -1.03 -14.09 -23.03
N ASP A 165 -0.80 -14.86 -21.97
CA ASP A 165 -0.13 -16.16 -22.06
C ASP A 165 -1.17 -17.29 -22.10
N PRO A 166 -1.38 -17.99 -23.23
CA PRO A 166 -2.30 -19.12 -23.26
C PRO A 166 -1.78 -20.36 -22.51
N ALA A 167 -0.55 -20.34 -21.97
CA ALA A 167 -0.02 -21.45 -21.20
C ALA A 167 -0.87 -21.74 -19.94
N LYS A 168 -0.84 -23.00 -19.49
CA LYS A 168 -1.58 -23.41 -18.29
C LYS A 168 -1.05 -22.67 -17.06
N LEU A 169 -1.98 -22.19 -16.23
CA LEU A 169 -1.70 -21.59 -14.93
C LEU A 169 -0.64 -22.38 -14.15
N SER A 170 0.42 -21.69 -13.73
CA SER A 170 1.47 -22.26 -12.88
C SER A 170 0.92 -22.71 -11.51
N SER A 171 -0.16 -22.07 -11.04
CA SER A 171 -0.91 -22.49 -9.86
C SER A 171 -2.41 -22.21 -10.02
N ARG A 172 -3.23 -23.19 -9.61
CA ARG A 172 -4.69 -23.06 -9.49
C ARG A 172 -5.13 -22.70 -8.08
N GLU A 173 -4.22 -22.35 -7.17
CA GLU A 173 -4.62 -21.87 -5.84
C GLU A 173 -5.23 -20.48 -5.94
N GLY A 174 -6.47 -20.37 -5.44
CA GLY A 174 -7.20 -19.12 -5.32
C GLY A 174 -7.10 -18.47 -3.94
N SER A 175 -7.91 -17.44 -3.77
CA SER A 175 -8.13 -16.76 -2.50
C SER A 175 -9.06 -17.57 -1.59
N ARG A 176 -9.37 -17.00 -0.41
CA ARG A 176 -10.40 -17.57 0.47
C ARG A 176 -11.74 -17.65 -0.27
N PRO A 177 -12.54 -18.71 -0.01
CA PRO A 177 -13.84 -18.86 -0.63
C PRO A 177 -14.73 -17.66 -0.29
N GLU A 178 -15.29 -17.04 -1.32
CA GLU A 178 -16.25 -15.95 -1.22
C GLU A 178 -17.63 -16.45 -1.67
N LYS A 179 -18.66 -16.14 -0.89
CA LYS A 179 -20.02 -16.62 -1.19
C LYS A 179 -20.50 -16.06 -2.53
N ASN A 180 -20.95 -16.95 -3.41
CA ASN A 180 -21.47 -16.63 -4.75
C ASN A 180 -20.46 -15.95 -5.69
N LYS A 181 -19.15 -16.18 -5.48
CA LYS A 181 -18.07 -15.61 -6.28
C LYS A 181 -17.15 -16.72 -6.81
N VAL A 182 -16.56 -16.48 -7.97
CA VAL A 182 -15.57 -17.37 -8.61
C VAL A 182 -14.33 -16.56 -8.94
N HIS A 183 -13.17 -17.05 -8.51
CA HIS A 183 -11.88 -16.44 -8.81
C HIS A 183 -11.32 -17.00 -10.12
N VAL A 184 -10.99 -16.12 -11.05
CA VAL A 184 -10.38 -16.44 -12.34
C VAL A 184 -9.06 -15.70 -12.43
N ARG A 185 -8.02 -16.37 -12.96
CA ARG A 185 -6.69 -15.82 -13.12
C ARG A 185 -6.31 -15.75 -14.58
N ILE A 186 -6.01 -14.55 -15.07
CA ILE A 186 -5.59 -14.32 -16.44
C ILE A 186 -4.05 -14.24 -16.45
N PRO A 187 -3.34 -15.26 -16.97
CA PRO A 187 -1.89 -15.23 -17.07
C PRO A 187 -1.40 -14.25 -18.15
N LEU A 188 -0.32 -13.54 -17.84
CA LEU A 188 0.24 -12.48 -18.66
C LEU A 188 1.74 -12.70 -18.86
N LEU A 189 2.21 -12.43 -20.08
CA LEU A 189 3.61 -12.20 -20.39
C LEU A 189 3.94 -10.72 -20.26
N VAL A 190 5.03 -10.43 -19.56
CA VAL A 190 5.52 -9.09 -19.28
C VAL A 190 6.86 -8.89 -19.97
N SER A 191 7.02 -7.78 -20.68
CA SER A 191 8.30 -7.41 -21.30
C SER A 191 8.49 -5.89 -21.37
N GLY A 192 9.74 -5.45 -21.51
CA GLY A 192 10.08 -4.03 -21.67
C GLY A 192 10.39 -3.27 -20.37
N ILE A 193 10.45 -3.95 -19.22
CA ILE A 193 10.87 -3.34 -17.94
C ILE A 193 12.39 -3.46 -17.82
N GLU A 194 13.07 -2.32 -17.82
CA GLU A 194 14.52 -2.23 -17.68
C GLU A 194 14.97 -2.29 -16.21
N ASP A 195 16.28 -2.51 -15.99
CA ASP A 195 16.85 -2.47 -14.66
C ASP A 195 16.76 -1.09 -14.03
N GLY A 196 16.22 -1.04 -12.81
CA GLY A 196 15.97 0.22 -12.11
C GLY A 196 14.59 0.84 -12.39
N ASP A 197 13.83 0.26 -13.31
CA ASP A 197 12.43 0.61 -13.53
C ASP A 197 11.49 -0.33 -12.78
N ILE A 198 10.35 0.22 -12.38
CA ILE A 198 9.19 -0.53 -11.93
C ILE A 198 7.94 0.06 -12.55
N VAL A 199 6.90 -0.75 -12.66
CA VAL A 199 5.59 -0.27 -13.10
C VAL A 199 4.54 -0.65 -12.06
N ASP A 200 4.05 0.34 -11.32
CA ASP A 200 2.92 0.15 -10.41
C ASP A 200 1.63 0.08 -11.23
N ILE A 201 0.90 -1.04 -11.17
CA ILE A 201 -0.43 -1.17 -11.75
C ILE A 201 -1.40 -0.61 -10.73
N GLY A 202 -1.51 0.72 -10.69
CA GLY A 202 -2.36 1.43 -9.74
C GLY A 202 -3.80 0.92 -9.75
N GLY A 203 -4.28 0.46 -10.92
CA GLY A 203 -5.48 -0.35 -10.98
C GLY A 203 -5.68 -1.04 -12.33
N SER A 204 -6.64 -1.95 -12.35
CA SER A 204 -7.04 -2.70 -13.53
C SER A 204 -8.56 -2.79 -13.62
N THR A 205 -9.07 -3.04 -14.82
CA THR A 205 -10.45 -3.47 -15.02
C THR A 205 -10.52 -4.58 -16.02
N VAL A 206 -11.37 -5.57 -15.75
CA VAL A 206 -11.61 -6.71 -16.62
C VAL A 206 -13.05 -6.60 -17.11
N SER A 207 -13.22 -6.59 -18.43
CA SER A 207 -14.52 -6.62 -19.09
C SER A 207 -14.65 -7.89 -19.91
N ILE A 208 -15.76 -8.58 -19.75
CA ILE A 208 -16.03 -9.88 -20.40
C ILE A 208 -17.27 -9.72 -21.27
N GLN A 209 -17.08 -9.96 -22.57
CA GLN A 209 -18.09 -9.85 -23.61
C GLN A 209 -18.38 -11.26 -24.15
N PRO A 210 -19.50 -11.88 -23.75
CA PRO A 210 -19.92 -13.14 -24.33
C PRO A 210 -20.46 -12.93 -25.76
N PRO A 211 -20.43 -13.94 -26.64
CA PRO A 211 -21.01 -13.86 -27.98
C PRO A 211 -22.51 -13.53 -27.98
N ALA A 212 -23.21 -13.94 -26.92
CA ALA A 212 -24.60 -13.61 -26.69
C ALA A 212 -24.83 -13.30 -25.20
N GLY A 213 -25.66 -12.30 -24.92
CA GLY A 213 -26.04 -11.91 -23.56
C GLY A 213 -25.47 -10.56 -23.13
N ARG A 214 -25.59 -10.26 -21.83
CA ARG A 214 -25.11 -9.00 -21.27
C ARG A 214 -23.61 -9.08 -20.95
N PRO A 215 -22.81 -8.05 -21.27
CA PRO A 215 -21.42 -7.98 -20.87
C PRO A 215 -21.30 -7.83 -19.35
N TRP A 216 -20.16 -8.24 -18.82
CA TRP A 216 -19.79 -8.08 -17.41
C TRP A 216 -18.54 -7.23 -17.28
N SER A 217 -18.41 -6.50 -16.18
CA SER A 217 -17.21 -5.72 -15.87
C SER A 217 -16.95 -5.75 -14.37
N SER A 218 -15.69 -5.93 -13.99
CA SER A 218 -15.25 -5.86 -12.60
C SER A 218 -15.31 -4.44 -12.02
N GLY A 219 -15.34 -3.41 -12.89
CA GLY A 219 -14.98 -2.06 -12.51
C GLY A 219 -13.47 -1.92 -12.26
N TRP A 220 -13.04 -0.73 -11.86
CA TRP A 220 -11.64 -0.49 -11.48
C TRP A 220 -11.37 -1.06 -10.10
N HIS A 221 -10.25 -1.74 -9.94
CA HIS A 221 -9.76 -2.27 -8.68
C HIS A 221 -8.24 -2.16 -8.64
N ARG A 222 -7.66 -2.13 -7.43
CA ARG A 222 -6.21 -2.07 -7.25
C ARG A 222 -5.56 -3.36 -7.73
N SER A 223 -4.43 -3.23 -8.43
CA SER A 223 -3.61 -4.35 -8.90
C SER A 223 -2.20 -4.27 -8.31
N GLY A 224 -1.29 -5.11 -8.81
CA GLY A 224 0.05 -5.32 -8.27
C GLY A 224 1.11 -4.36 -8.81
N VAL A 225 2.37 -4.74 -8.60
CA VAL A 225 3.55 -4.04 -9.13
C VAL A 225 4.33 -5.00 -10.05
N LEU A 226 4.75 -4.49 -11.20
CA LEU A 226 5.60 -5.21 -12.13
C LEU A 226 7.07 -4.90 -11.84
N LEU A 227 7.87 -5.95 -11.79
CA LEU A 227 9.30 -5.91 -11.48
C LEU A 227 10.15 -6.30 -12.69
N PRO A 228 11.40 -5.81 -12.79
CA PRO A 228 12.31 -6.25 -13.82
C PRO A 228 12.64 -7.74 -13.66
N HIS A 229 13.01 -8.39 -14.78
CA HIS A 229 13.32 -9.83 -14.82
C HIS A 229 12.15 -10.76 -14.42
N ARG A 230 10.92 -10.25 -14.42
CA ARG A 230 9.69 -11.05 -14.31
C ARG A 230 9.00 -11.06 -15.65
N GLN A 231 9.02 -12.22 -16.30
CA GLN A 231 8.39 -12.41 -17.61
C GLN A 231 6.94 -12.87 -17.49
N HIS A 232 6.54 -13.35 -16.31
CA HIS A 232 5.19 -13.83 -16.06
C HIS A 232 4.55 -12.99 -14.94
N ASP A 233 3.32 -12.57 -15.17
CA ASP A 233 2.45 -11.95 -14.18
C ASP A 233 1.03 -12.52 -14.33
N GLN A 234 0.13 -12.16 -13.41
CA GLN A 234 -1.22 -12.67 -13.38
C GLN A 234 -2.22 -11.61 -12.93
N GLU A 235 -3.33 -11.50 -13.66
CA GLU A 235 -4.44 -10.64 -13.29
C GLU A 235 -5.55 -11.49 -12.67
N ASP A 236 -5.76 -11.33 -11.37
CA ASP A 236 -6.80 -12.04 -10.62
C ASP A 236 -8.10 -11.25 -10.61
N VAL A 237 -9.19 -11.87 -11.06
CA VAL A 237 -10.51 -11.26 -11.09
C VAL A 237 -11.56 -12.14 -10.40
N THR A 238 -12.38 -11.50 -9.57
CA THR A 238 -13.49 -12.14 -8.86
C THR A 238 -14.80 -11.88 -9.61
N ILE A 239 -15.40 -12.95 -10.13
CA ILE A 239 -16.60 -12.92 -10.98
C ILE A 239 -17.81 -13.42 -10.18
N ASP A 240 -19.01 -12.90 -10.47
CA ASP A 240 -20.25 -13.45 -9.92
C ASP A 240 -20.48 -14.88 -10.41
N GLU A 241 -20.72 -15.81 -9.48
CA GLU A 241 -20.89 -17.24 -9.79
C GLU A 241 -21.98 -17.48 -10.85
N GLY A 242 -23.12 -16.78 -10.71
CA GLY A 242 -24.22 -16.90 -11.67
C GLY A 242 -23.86 -16.41 -13.07
N PHE A 243 -22.97 -15.41 -13.21
CA PHE A 243 -22.46 -15.00 -14.52
C PHE A 243 -21.48 -16.04 -15.05
N PHE A 244 -20.50 -16.44 -14.23
CA PHE A 244 -19.49 -17.42 -14.59
C PHE A 244 -20.12 -18.72 -15.12
N GLU A 245 -21.10 -19.28 -14.41
CA GLU A 245 -21.76 -20.54 -14.81
C GLU A 245 -22.44 -20.47 -16.18
N ARG A 246 -22.89 -19.28 -16.61
CA ARG A 246 -23.51 -19.10 -17.95
C ARG A 246 -22.48 -19.04 -19.07
N VAL A 247 -21.29 -18.51 -18.81
CA VAL A 247 -20.30 -18.21 -19.86
C VAL A 247 -19.03 -19.07 -19.78
N LYS A 248 -18.87 -19.90 -18.75
CA LYS A 248 -17.64 -20.67 -18.48
C LYS A 248 -17.15 -21.54 -19.65
N SER A 249 -18.07 -22.07 -20.45
CA SER A 249 -17.80 -22.97 -21.57
C SER A 249 -17.99 -22.33 -22.95
N VAL A 250 -18.23 -21.02 -23.01
CA VAL A 250 -18.42 -20.28 -24.27
C VAL A 250 -17.16 -19.45 -24.54
N PRO A 251 -16.68 -19.36 -25.80
CA PRO A 251 -15.57 -18.48 -26.14
C PRO A 251 -16.00 -17.02 -25.94
N VAL A 252 -15.40 -16.34 -24.96
CA VAL A 252 -15.69 -14.93 -24.66
C VAL A 252 -14.57 -14.03 -25.18
N LYS A 253 -14.89 -12.75 -25.43
CA LYS A 253 -13.90 -11.69 -25.61
C LYS A 253 -13.64 -11.01 -24.27
N ILE A 254 -12.38 -10.94 -23.85
CA ILE A 254 -11.96 -10.22 -22.64
C ILE A 254 -11.19 -8.98 -23.05
N ARG A 255 -11.49 -7.85 -22.42
CA ARG A 255 -10.66 -6.66 -22.47
C ARG A 255 -10.22 -6.29 -21.06
N VAL A 256 -8.91 -6.25 -20.87
CA VAL A 256 -8.27 -5.83 -19.63
C VAL A 256 -7.65 -4.45 -19.85
N SER A 257 -8.01 -3.48 -19.02
CA SER A 257 -7.41 -2.15 -19.06
C SER A 257 -6.56 -1.94 -17.82
N PHE A 258 -5.31 -1.56 -18.00
CA PHE A 258 -4.33 -1.33 -16.93
C PHE A 258 -4.03 0.17 -16.79
N ALA A 259 -4.09 0.67 -15.56
CA ALA A 259 -3.67 2.00 -15.17
C ALA A 259 -2.22 1.93 -14.68
N LEU A 260 -1.28 2.23 -15.58
CA LEU A 260 0.15 2.07 -15.37
C LEU A 260 0.78 3.35 -14.84
N ALA A 261 1.53 3.22 -13.74
CA ALA A 261 2.35 4.28 -13.14
C ALA A 261 3.82 3.85 -13.13
N PRO A 262 4.55 4.02 -14.25
CA PRO A 262 5.98 3.74 -14.31
C PRO A 262 6.77 4.64 -13.37
N ALA A 263 7.86 4.12 -12.80
CA ALA A 263 8.79 4.89 -12.00
C ALA A 263 10.23 4.40 -12.22
N HIS A 264 11.16 5.34 -12.28
CA HIS A 264 12.59 5.08 -12.44
C HIS A 264 13.35 5.41 -11.15
N THR A 265 14.29 4.57 -10.78
CA THR A 265 15.18 4.83 -9.64
C THR A 265 16.28 5.82 -10.03
N ARG A 266 16.49 6.89 -9.26
CA ARG A 266 17.63 7.79 -9.52
C ARG A 266 18.92 7.34 -8.84
N GLU A 267 18.80 6.43 -7.89
CA GLU A 267 19.93 5.99 -7.09
C GLU A 267 19.91 4.46 -6.94
N MET A 268 21.07 3.85 -7.19
CA MET A 268 21.30 2.42 -6.99
C MET A 268 22.55 2.23 -6.14
N VAL A 269 22.38 1.61 -4.98
CA VAL A 269 23.49 1.41 -4.03
C VAL A 269 23.62 -0.06 -3.71
N ARG A 270 24.82 -0.61 -3.95
CA ARG A 270 25.15 -1.98 -3.55
C ARG A 270 25.74 -1.98 -2.15
N VAL A 271 25.12 -2.73 -1.24
CA VAL A 271 25.50 -2.85 0.16
C VAL A 271 25.67 -4.32 0.50
N VAL A 272 26.76 -4.67 1.18
CA VAL A 272 26.97 -6.03 1.68
C VAL A 272 26.43 -6.13 3.10
N ALA A 273 25.50 -7.06 3.35
CA ALA A 273 24.95 -7.30 4.68
C ALA A 273 26.08 -7.72 5.65
N GLN A 274 26.22 -7.02 6.77
CA GLN A 274 27.25 -7.32 7.77
C GLN A 274 26.66 -8.04 8.97
N ALA A 275 27.44 -8.90 9.63
CA ALA A 275 26.99 -9.68 10.79
C ALA A 275 26.52 -8.83 11.98
N THR A 276 27.00 -7.60 12.08
CA THR A 276 26.65 -6.66 13.15
C THR A 276 25.62 -5.64 12.66
N GLN A 277 26.04 -4.41 12.42
CA GLN A 277 25.24 -3.34 11.87
C GLN A 277 25.80 -2.93 10.51
N PHE A 278 24.92 -2.64 9.56
CA PHE A 278 25.31 -2.11 8.26
C PHE A 278 24.43 -0.92 7.88
N ALA A 279 25.02 -0.01 7.09
CA ALA A 279 24.33 1.16 6.60
C ALA A 279 23.41 0.80 5.44
N MET A 280 22.25 1.44 5.39
CA MET A 280 21.26 1.31 4.32
C MET A 280 20.97 2.72 3.78
N PRO A 281 20.66 2.88 2.48
CA PRO A 281 20.38 4.20 1.90
C PRO A 281 19.28 4.97 2.66
N GLY A 282 19.32 6.31 2.60
CA GLY A 282 18.37 7.14 3.35
C GLY A 282 18.61 7.14 4.87
N GLU A 283 19.88 7.12 5.28
CA GLU A 283 20.32 7.11 6.70
C GLU A 283 19.91 5.85 7.49
N GLY A 284 19.41 4.81 6.83
CA GLY A 284 19.00 3.58 7.48
C GLY A 284 20.16 2.86 8.18
N ARG A 285 19.88 2.25 9.34
CA ARG A 285 20.81 1.35 10.04
C ARG A 285 20.15 0.00 10.25
N CYS A 286 20.72 -1.04 9.66
CA CYS A 286 20.17 -2.38 9.70
C CYS A 286 21.00 -3.30 10.61
N SER A 287 20.32 -4.20 11.31
CA SER A 287 20.94 -5.24 12.13
C SER A 287 20.10 -6.49 12.15
N TYR A 288 20.73 -7.62 12.43
CA TYR A 288 20.02 -8.87 12.66
C TYR A 288 19.21 -8.81 13.95
N SER A 289 17.93 -9.17 13.86
CA SER A 289 17.02 -9.21 15.01
C SER A 289 17.51 -10.23 16.04
N PRO A 290 17.72 -9.83 17.31
CA PRO A 290 18.05 -10.78 18.37
C PRO A 290 16.83 -11.63 18.77
N ARG A 291 15.61 -11.20 18.41
CA ARG A 291 14.35 -11.87 18.77
C ARG A 291 13.89 -12.88 17.73
N PHE A 292 14.17 -12.61 16.44
CA PHE A 292 13.69 -13.44 15.33
C PHE A 292 14.88 -13.84 14.45
N GLN A 293 15.24 -15.12 14.47
CA GLN A 293 16.37 -15.63 13.71
C GLN A 293 16.19 -15.38 12.21
N GLY A 294 17.16 -14.71 11.59
CA GLY A 294 17.18 -14.45 10.15
C GLY A 294 16.36 -13.24 9.69
N GLU A 295 15.68 -12.54 10.61
CA GLU A 295 15.05 -11.25 10.30
C GLU A 295 16.06 -10.13 10.44
N ILE A 296 16.12 -9.25 9.44
CA ILE A 296 16.91 -8.02 9.51
C ILE A 296 15.94 -6.87 9.81
N VAL A 297 16.24 -6.08 10.84
CA VAL A 297 15.47 -4.90 11.20
C VAL A 297 16.31 -3.67 10.92
N CYS A 298 15.75 -2.75 10.16
CA CYS A 298 16.35 -1.46 9.85
C CYS A 298 15.62 -0.35 10.59
N ALA A 299 16.39 0.54 11.19
CA ALA A 299 15.93 1.76 11.83
C ALA A 299 16.20 2.96 10.92
N PHE A 300 15.21 3.83 10.77
CA PHE A 300 15.30 5.09 10.05
C PHE A 300 14.87 6.26 10.94
N PRO A 301 15.52 7.42 10.81
CA PRO A 301 15.07 8.61 11.52
C PRO A 301 13.79 9.16 10.87
N LEU A 302 12.79 9.43 11.69
CA LEU A 302 11.54 10.16 11.41
C LEU A 302 10.56 9.48 10.44
N LYS A 303 11.04 8.81 9.41
CA LYS A 303 10.24 8.25 8.31
C LYS A 303 10.91 7.05 7.67
N THR A 304 10.11 6.10 7.21
CA THR A 304 10.61 5.01 6.35
C THR A 304 10.70 5.47 4.89
N PRO A 305 11.87 5.40 4.23
CA PRO A 305 11.96 5.72 2.82
C PRO A 305 11.25 4.66 1.98
N ALA A 306 10.79 5.06 0.80
CA ALA A 306 10.36 4.09 -0.20
C ALA A 306 11.60 3.50 -0.90
N PHE A 307 11.72 2.18 -0.90
CA PHE A 307 12.84 1.48 -1.51
C PHE A 307 12.44 0.11 -2.05
N LEU A 308 13.18 -0.32 -3.07
CA LEU A 308 13.24 -1.72 -3.50
C LEU A 308 14.62 -2.27 -3.15
N MET A 309 14.69 -3.54 -2.82
CA MET A 309 15.89 -4.30 -2.54
C MET A 309 15.92 -5.50 -3.46
N SER A 310 17.07 -5.82 -4.04
CA SER A 310 17.27 -7.07 -4.76
C SER A 310 18.56 -7.79 -4.36
N ALA A 311 18.55 -9.10 -4.58
CA ALA A 311 19.73 -9.96 -4.48
C ALA A 311 19.62 -11.09 -5.51
N LYS A 312 20.75 -11.63 -5.97
CA LYS A 312 20.73 -12.83 -6.81
C LYS A 312 20.84 -14.09 -5.96
N SER A 313 20.14 -15.15 -6.35
CA SER A 313 20.10 -16.41 -5.62
C SER A 313 21.47 -17.08 -5.45
N ASP A 314 22.38 -16.90 -6.41
CA ASP A 314 23.75 -17.39 -6.42
C ASP A 314 24.71 -16.54 -5.57
N GLU A 315 24.32 -15.32 -5.23
CA GLU A 315 25.07 -14.41 -4.35
C GLU A 315 24.65 -14.51 -2.88
N LEU A 316 23.60 -15.29 -2.56
CA LEU A 316 23.19 -15.52 -1.18
C LEU A 316 24.24 -16.32 -0.41
N THR A 317 24.66 -15.80 0.74
CA THR A 317 25.69 -16.44 1.59
C THR A 317 25.11 -17.38 2.65
N CYS A 318 23.80 -17.60 2.66
CA CYS A 318 23.17 -18.45 3.65
C CYS A 318 23.54 -19.92 3.48
N ALA A 319 23.83 -20.60 4.59
CA ALA A 319 23.97 -22.04 4.59
C ALA A 319 22.64 -22.69 4.18
N LYS A 320 22.69 -23.51 3.13
CA LYS A 320 21.54 -24.29 2.64
C LYS A 320 21.03 -25.19 3.75
N GLN A 321 19.75 -25.07 4.12
CA GLN A 321 19.11 -26.02 5.02
C GLN A 321 18.63 -27.25 4.23
N GLN A 322 18.66 -28.45 4.84
CA GLN A 322 18.34 -29.72 4.17
C GLN A 322 16.94 -29.80 3.55
N LYS A 323 16.02 -28.90 3.92
CA LYS A 323 14.63 -28.85 3.43
C LYS A 323 14.31 -27.60 2.61
N GLU A 324 15.31 -26.81 2.24
CA GLU A 324 15.11 -25.56 1.51
C GLU A 324 15.02 -25.86 0.01
N PRO A 325 13.92 -25.47 -0.68
CA PRO A 325 13.82 -25.65 -2.12
C PRO A 325 14.93 -24.87 -2.83
N LEU A 326 15.51 -25.48 -3.86
CA LEU A 326 16.59 -24.88 -4.64
C LEU A 326 16.02 -23.79 -5.55
N LEU A 327 16.41 -22.54 -5.28
CA LEU A 327 16.23 -21.45 -6.24
C LEU A 327 17.14 -21.69 -7.47
N PRO A 328 16.65 -21.50 -8.70
CA PRO A 328 17.50 -21.55 -9.88
C PRO A 328 18.65 -20.54 -9.75
N PRO A 329 19.89 -20.89 -10.13
CA PRO A 329 21.02 -19.96 -10.11
C PRO A 329 20.73 -18.71 -10.95
N GLY A 330 21.13 -17.53 -10.45
CA GLY A 330 20.88 -16.25 -11.14
C GLY A 330 19.46 -15.70 -10.98
N THR A 331 18.58 -16.35 -10.19
CA THR A 331 17.25 -15.80 -9.90
C THR A 331 17.39 -14.54 -9.07
N THR A 332 16.92 -13.41 -9.61
CA THR A 332 16.81 -12.16 -8.84
C THR A 332 15.66 -12.27 -7.85
N LEU A 333 15.89 -11.90 -6.60
CA LEU A 333 14.92 -11.82 -5.52
C LEU A 333 14.63 -10.35 -5.25
N TYR A 334 13.38 -10.01 -4.93
CA TYR A 334 12.96 -8.64 -4.65
C TYR A 334 12.26 -8.53 -3.30
N GLY A 335 12.53 -7.41 -2.62
CA GLY A 335 12.04 -7.08 -1.29
C GLY A 335 11.94 -5.57 -1.11
N GLY A 336 11.36 -5.12 0.00
CA GLY A 336 11.37 -3.70 0.38
C GLY A 336 9.99 -3.09 0.60
N ASN A 337 9.96 -1.76 0.65
CA ASN A 337 8.80 -0.97 1.02
C ASN A 337 8.51 0.08 -0.08
N LEU A 338 7.76 -0.31 -1.11
CA LEU A 338 7.40 0.59 -2.22
C LEU A 338 6.24 1.54 -1.88
N TRP A 339 5.52 1.27 -0.79
CA TRP A 339 4.24 1.91 -0.47
C TRP A 339 4.38 3.18 0.42
N SER A 340 5.57 3.46 0.95
CA SER A 340 5.84 4.61 1.85
C SER A 340 6.31 5.88 1.12
N ARG A 341 5.71 6.22 -0.04
CA ARG A 341 6.08 7.41 -0.84
C ARG A 341 5.47 8.73 -0.32
N GLY A 342 5.12 8.82 0.96
CA GLY A 342 4.51 10.03 1.54
C GLY A 342 5.35 11.29 1.31
N SER A 343 4.76 12.48 1.35
CA SER A 343 5.48 13.75 1.06
C SER A 343 6.01 14.48 2.30
N GLY A 344 5.65 14.04 3.51
CA GLY A 344 6.07 14.67 4.77
C GLY A 344 7.50 14.30 5.19
N PRO A 345 8.17 15.16 6.00
CA PRO A 345 9.51 14.92 6.54
C PRO A 345 9.53 13.94 7.73
N ALA A 346 8.38 13.57 8.30
CA ALA A 346 8.26 12.58 9.36
C ALA A 346 6.89 11.89 9.32
N ASP A 347 6.86 10.62 9.71
CA ASP A 347 5.65 9.80 9.86
C ASP A 347 5.06 10.01 11.26
N PHE A 348 3.73 10.14 11.38
CA PHE A 348 3.10 10.34 12.69
C PHE A 348 3.34 9.15 13.62
N GLY A 349 3.86 9.41 14.82
CA GLY A 349 4.11 8.36 15.82
C GLY A 349 4.70 8.90 17.12
N LEU A 350 4.71 8.06 18.16
CA LEU A 350 5.37 8.37 19.43
C LEU A 350 6.89 8.26 19.31
N ASN A 351 7.34 7.20 18.64
CA ASN A 351 8.75 6.92 18.40
C ASN A 351 9.20 7.64 17.12
N PRO A 352 10.21 8.53 17.18
CA PRO A 352 10.73 9.19 15.99
C PRO A 352 11.70 8.29 15.22
N VAL A 353 11.91 7.05 15.65
CA VAL A 353 12.73 6.05 14.95
C VAL A 353 11.79 5.01 14.37
N GLN A 354 11.68 4.98 13.06
CA GLN A 354 10.84 4.04 12.34
C GLN A 354 11.61 2.75 12.08
N THR A 355 11.01 1.61 12.38
CA THR A 355 11.63 0.31 12.14
C THR A 355 10.89 -0.44 11.05
N THR A 356 11.63 -1.04 10.12
CA THR A 356 11.07 -1.92 9.10
C THR A 356 11.90 -3.18 9.00
N SER A 357 11.22 -4.31 8.74
CA SER A 357 11.90 -5.58 8.51
C SER A 357 12.30 -5.68 7.04
N LEU A 358 13.57 -5.98 6.79
CA LEU A 358 14.04 -6.36 5.47
C LEU A 358 13.77 -7.84 5.25
N GLY A 359 13.05 -8.11 4.16
CA GLY A 359 12.82 -9.46 3.67
C GLY A 359 12.45 -9.42 2.19
N PHE A 360 12.66 -10.55 1.52
CA PHE A 360 12.16 -10.76 0.18
C PHE A 360 10.70 -11.19 0.24
N TRP A 361 9.87 -10.56 -0.57
CA TRP A 361 8.46 -10.94 -0.76
C TRP A 361 8.22 -11.51 -2.16
N ASP A 362 9.17 -11.29 -3.08
CA ASP A 362 9.18 -11.90 -4.41
C ASP A 362 10.50 -12.63 -4.62
N TRP A 363 10.41 -13.90 -5.00
CA TRP A 363 11.55 -14.81 -5.10
C TRP A 363 11.55 -15.59 -6.42
N GLY A 364 10.91 -15.02 -7.44
CA GLY A 364 10.83 -15.59 -8.78
C GLY A 364 9.68 -16.57 -8.93
N GLU A 365 9.78 -17.39 -9.97
CA GLU A 365 8.70 -18.29 -10.38
C GLU A 365 8.51 -19.50 -9.44
N THR A 366 9.18 -19.55 -8.29
CA THR A 366 8.96 -20.65 -7.35
C THR A 366 7.62 -20.51 -6.65
N SER A 367 6.79 -21.55 -6.81
CA SER A 367 5.43 -21.65 -6.29
C SER A 367 5.38 -22.02 -4.80
N ASP A 368 6.51 -22.25 -4.13
CA ASP A 368 6.53 -22.69 -2.73
C ASP A 368 6.36 -21.52 -1.76
N ARG A 369 5.14 -21.37 -1.22
CA ARG A 369 4.78 -20.35 -0.22
C ARG A 369 5.51 -20.52 1.12
N ASN A 370 6.12 -21.67 1.38
CA ASN A 370 6.90 -21.91 2.60
C ASN A 370 8.37 -21.53 2.44
N HIS A 371 8.83 -21.22 1.23
CA HIS A 371 10.18 -20.73 1.01
C HIS A 371 10.27 -19.26 1.39
N ARG A 372 11.16 -18.93 2.32
CA ARG A 372 11.49 -17.55 2.68
C ARG A 372 12.99 -17.38 2.54
N PRO A 373 13.48 -16.86 1.40
CA PRO A 373 14.91 -16.67 1.23
C PRO A 373 15.41 -15.71 2.31
N ARG A 374 16.50 -16.11 2.96
CA ARG A 374 17.11 -15.38 4.06
C ARG A 374 18.27 -14.53 3.55
N VAL A 375 18.52 -13.43 4.23
CA VAL A 375 19.70 -12.60 3.98
C VAL A 375 20.72 -12.89 5.07
N CYS A 376 21.89 -13.43 4.69
CA CYS A 376 22.95 -13.76 5.64
C CYS A 376 24.12 -12.79 5.54
N PRO A 377 24.98 -12.71 6.58
CA PRO A 377 26.17 -11.87 6.53
C PRO A 377 27.03 -12.23 5.32
N GLY A 378 27.50 -11.22 4.59
CA GLY A 378 28.22 -11.34 3.33
C GLY A 378 27.33 -11.32 2.07
N THR A 379 26.01 -11.39 2.21
CA THR A 379 25.10 -11.31 1.05
C THR A 379 25.11 -9.89 0.48
N PRO A 380 25.45 -9.69 -0.80
CA PRO A 380 25.32 -8.40 -1.45
C PRO A 380 23.85 -8.10 -1.78
N LEU A 381 23.41 -6.90 -1.43
CA LEU A 381 22.08 -6.38 -1.67
C LEU A 381 22.20 -5.15 -2.58
N THR A 382 21.32 -5.03 -3.55
CA THR A 382 21.20 -3.81 -4.36
C THR A 382 19.94 -3.08 -3.93
N PHE A 383 20.09 -1.83 -3.51
CA PHE A 383 19.00 -0.97 -3.08
C PHE A 383 18.69 0.06 -4.17
N PHE A 384 17.40 0.23 -4.46
CA PHE A 384 16.87 1.20 -5.41
C PHE A 384 16.06 2.24 -4.63
N THR A 385 16.49 3.49 -4.68
CA THR A 385 15.94 4.61 -3.91
C THR A 385 15.79 5.86 -4.76
N ASN A 386 15.14 6.88 -4.20
CA ASN A 386 14.93 8.16 -4.88
C ASN A 386 14.18 8.00 -6.21
N TRP A 387 12.98 7.43 -6.12
CA TRP A 387 12.12 7.15 -7.26
C TRP A 387 11.60 8.44 -7.90
N GLU A 388 11.69 8.48 -9.22
CA GLU A 388 11.06 9.47 -10.08
C GLU A 388 9.83 8.86 -10.74
N ASP A 389 8.66 9.40 -10.44
CA ASP A 389 7.42 8.99 -11.10
C ASP A 389 7.43 9.50 -12.55
N LEU A 390 7.24 8.57 -13.49
CA LEU A 390 7.14 8.84 -14.91
C LEU A 390 5.67 9.07 -15.31
N GLN A 391 5.44 9.39 -16.58
CA GLN A 391 4.09 9.68 -17.07
C GLN A 391 3.15 8.47 -16.89
N ARG A 392 2.04 8.69 -16.19
CA ARG A 392 0.97 7.70 -16.02
C ARG A 392 0.18 7.53 -17.31
N ILE A 393 -0.10 6.29 -17.66
CA ILE A 393 -0.81 5.95 -18.91
C ILE A 393 -1.76 4.77 -18.71
N ARG A 394 -2.69 4.61 -19.65
CA ARG A 394 -3.58 3.46 -19.74
C ARG A 394 -3.18 2.57 -20.90
N SER A 395 -3.05 1.28 -20.63
CA SER A 395 -2.85 0.22 -21.62
C SER A 395 -4.09 -0.66 -21.70
N ASP A 396 -4.43 -1.14 -22.89
CA ASP A 396 -5.56 -2.05 -23.11
C ASP A 396 -5.05 -3.34 -23.75
N LEU A 397 -5.43 -4.48 -23.17
CA LEU A 397 -5.19 -5.83 -23.69
C LEU A 397 -6.53 -6.44 -24.10
N GLU A 398 -6.64 -6.88 -25.35
CA GLU A 398 -7.79 -7.64 -25.84
C GLU A 398 -7.41 -9.11 -26.05
N ILE A 399 -8.27 -10.00 -25.57
CA ILE A 399 -8.11 -11.45 -25.64
C ILE A 399 -9.39 -12.03 -26.23
N ASP A 400 -9.28 -12.72 -27.36
CA ASP A 400 -10.42 -13.27 -28.06
C ASP A 400 -10.48 -14.80 -27.91
N GLY A 401 -11.70 -15.33 -27.79
CA GLY A 401 -11.96 -16.78 -27.91
C GLY A 401 -11.58 -17.62 -26.68
N ILE A 402 -11.47 -17.02 -25.50
CA ILE A 402 -11.05 -17.70 -24.26
C ILE A 402 -12.24 -18.37 -23.56
N HIS A 403 -12.03 -19.56 -22.97
CA HIS A 403 -12.99 -20.22 -22.10
C HIS A 403 -12.62 -19.98 -20.63
N LEU A 404 -13.49 -19.32 -19.87
CA LEU A 404 -13.18 -18.96 -18.47
C LEU A 404 -12.98 -20.17 -17.56
N ALA A 405 -13.56 -21.33 -17.90
CA ALA A 405 -13.40 -22.56 -17.13
C ALA A 405 -11.93 -23.01 -17.03
N ASP A 406 -11.11 -22.72 -18.04
CA ASP A 406 -9.71 -23.16 -18.10
C ASP A 406 -8.82 -22.43 -17.09
N TYR A 407 -9.26 -21.24 -16.67
CA TYR A 407 -8.55 -20.27 -15.83
C TYR A 407 -9.18 -20.11 -14.45
N LYS A 408 -10.15 -20.96 -14.10
CA LYS A 408 -10.77 -20.98 -12.77
C LYS A 408 -9.76 -21.43 -11.70
N LEU A 409 -9.69 -20.69 -10.61
CA LEU A 409 -8.93 -21.07 -9.43
C LEU A 409 -9.77 -21.97 -8.49
N ASN A 410 -9.07 -22.80 -7.73
CA ASN A 410 -9.62 -23.59 -6.64
C ASN A 410 -9.62 -22.74 -5.37
N ASP A 411 -10.77 -22.67 -4.69
CA ASP A 411 -10.84 -22.02 -3.38
C ASP A 411 -9.95 -22.78 -2.38
N VAL A 412 -9.12 -22.04 -1.65
CA VAL A 412 -8.28 -22.62 -0.60
C VAL A 412 -8.90 -22.29 0.75
N LEU A 413 -9.27 -23.33 1.51
CA LEU A 413 -9.60 -23.22 2.93
C LEU A 413 -8.30 -22.86 3.68
N GLY A 414 -8.00 -21.56 3.78
CA GLY A 414 -6.79 -21.09 4.44
C GLY A 414 -6.71 -21.58 5.87
N GLY A 415 -5.67 -22.37 6.18
CA GLY A 415 -5.24 -22.66 7.54
C GLY A 415 -4.98 -21.34 8.28
N ALA A 416 -5.48 -21.27 9.52
CA ALA A 416 -5.41 -20.10 10.37
C ALA A 416 -3.94 -19.79 10.76
N ASN A 417 -3.25 -18.99 9.95
CA ASN A 417 -2.01 -18.34 10.36
C ASN A 417 -2.26 -16.84 10.55
N GLY A 418 -2.45 -16.49 11.82
CA GLY A 418 -2.14 -15.19 12.42
C GLY A 418 -2.79 -13.96 11.77
N PHE A 419 -3.83 -13.45 12.40
CA PHE A 419 -4.04 -12.00 12.44
C PHE A 419 -2.81 -11.35 13.08
N GLY A 420 -1.79 -11.05 12.27
CA GLY A 420 -0.77 -10.08 12.64
C GLY A 420 -1.42 -8.71 12.58
N ILE A 421 -1.97 -8.25 13.71
CA ILE A 421 -2.24 -6.84 13.89
C ILE A 421 -0.86 -6.17 13.84
N MET A 422 -0.52 -5.58 12.70
CA MET A 422 0.57 -4.62 12.61
C MET A 422 0.09 -3.38 13.38
N LEU A 423 0.27 -3.41 14.70
CA LEU A 423 0.27 -2.20 15.49
C LEU A 423 1.57 -1.45 15.13
N PRO A 424 1.50 -0.15 14.84
CA PRO A 424 2.66 0.66 14.51
C PRO A 424 3.73 0.68 15.61
#